data_AF-A0A0F7S3S9-F1
#
_entry.id   AF-A0A0F7S3S9-F1
#
_cell.length_a   1.000
_cell.length_b   1.000
_cell.length_c   1.000
_cell.angle_alpha   90.00
_cell.angle_beta   90.00
_cell.angle_gamma   90.00
#
_symmetry.space_group_name_H-M   'P 1'
#
loop_
_entity.id
_entity.type
_entity.pdbx_description
1 polymer ?
#
loop_
_entity_poly.entity_id
_entity_poly.type
_entity_poly.pdbx_seq_one_letter_code
_entity_poly.pdbx_strand_id
1 'polypeptide(L)'
;MEQSIKSSPLLRDCLVFGAGQPCTGALIIPYEHAWEAHSSLSDADRQAALKMQIEPLLREVNAQCPSHSRLVPEMIHFLNPTARFPVADKGSVKRAPANSLFAREIAQLYRDFDLGTSTPEKDKALIESRPQLQTLLQSILEHFIDLTLDGKQDTDLTSLGVDS
;
A
#
# COMPACT_ATOMS: atom_id res chain seq x y z
N MET A 1 13.17 -4.72 -0.99
CA MET A 1 11.73 -4.71 -1.29
C MET A 1 11.42 -5.29 -2.68
N GLU A 2 11.64 -4.58 -3.79
CA GLU A 2 11.26 -5.07 -5.15
C GLU A 2 11.80 -6.48 -5.46
N GLN A 3 13.09 -6.72 -5.19
CA GLN A 3 13.71 -8.03 -5.41
C GLN A 3 13.09 -9.14 -4.54
N SER A 4 12.70 -8.82 -3.30
CA SER A 4 12.04 -9.75 -2.39
C SER A 4 10.62 -10.07 -2.84
N ILE A 5 9.89 -9.10 -3.41
CA ILE A 5 8.57 -9.34 -3.99
C ILE A 5 8.69 -10.26 -5.22
N LYS A 6 9.72 -10.04 -6.04
CA LYS A 6 10.01 -10.83 -7.24
C LYS A 6 10.53 -12.25 -6.97
N SER A 7 10.84 -12.61 -5.72
CA SER A 7 11.20 -14.00 -5.39
C SER A 7 9.98 -14.93 -5.38
N SER A 8 8.76 -14.37 -5.34
CA SER A 8 7.54 -15.14 -5.38
C SER A 8 7.34 -15.81 -6.75
N PRO A 9 6.94 -17.09 -6.78
CA PRO A 9 6.61 -17.77 -8.04
C PRO A 9 5.35 -17.19 -8.71
N LEU A 10 4.57 -16.36 -8.01
CA LEU A 10 3.35 -15.74 -8.53
C LEU A 10 3.63 -14.40 -9.24
N LEU A 11 4.76 -13.75 -8.94
CA LEU A 11 5.00 -12.36 -9.29
C LEU A 11 6.18 -12.24 -10.26
N ARG A 12 5.93 -11.65 -11.43
CA ARG A 12 6.95 -11.48 -12.46
C ARG A 12 7.78 -10.24 -12.24
N ASP A 13 7.12 -9.12 -11.97
CA ASP A 13 7.81 -7.85 -11.80
C ASP A 13 7.13 -6.95 -10.79
N CYS A 14 7.90 -6.01 -10.23
CA CYS A 14 7.41 -5.08 -9.22
C CYS A 14 8.10 -3.73 -9.39
N LEU A 15 7.31 -2.66 -9.40
CA LEU A 15 7.74 -1.27 -9.34
C LEU A 15 7.25 -0.68 -8.02
N VAL A 16 8.19 -0.32 -7.15
CA VAL A 16 7.90 0.45 -5.94
C VAL A 16 8.01 1.94 -6.25
N PHE A 17 6.98 2.70 -5.88
CA PHE A 17 6.89 4.15 -6.08
C PHE A 17 6.53 4.87 -4.78
N GLY A 18 6.55 6.21 -4.80
CA GLY A 18 6.21 7.05 -3.64
C GLY A 18 7.37 7.90 -3.10
N ALA A 19 8.40 8.15 -3.91
CA ALA A 19 9.43 9.11 -3.55
C ALA A 19 8.81 10.52 -3.37
N GLY A 20 8.94 11.09 -2.18
CA GLY A 20 8.33 12.38 -1.83
C GLY A 20 6.81 12.32 -1.69
N GLN A 21 6.24 11.14 -1.40
CA GLN A 21 4.82 10.96 -1.10
C GLN A 21 4.64 10.47 0.36
N PRO A 22 3.46 10.63 0.97
CA PRO A 22 3.22 10.25 2.37
C PRO A 22 3.41 8.75 2.67
N CYS A 23 3.20 7.90 1.67
CA CYS A 23 3.40 6.47 1.79
C CYS A 23 3.94 5.87 0.48
N THR A 24 4.58 4.71 0.62
CA THR A 24 5.11 3.93 -0.50
C THR A 24 4.01 3.03 -1.08
N GLY A 25 3.96 2.90 -2.40
CA GLY A 25 3.07 1.98 -3.11
C GLY A 25 3.81 1.07 -4.07
N ALA A 26 3.12 0.05 -4.58
CA ALA A 26 3.68 -0.89 -5.54
C ALA A 26 2.72 -1.22 -6.68
N LEU A 27 3.24 -1.15 -7.91
CA LEU A 27 2.63 -1.79 -9.08
C LEU A 27 3.28 -3.16 -9.25
N ILE A 28 2.48 -4.20 -9.31
CA ILE A 28 2.94 -5.58 -9.40
C ILE A 28 2.41 -6.20 -10.68
N ILE A 29 3.27 -6.86 -11.44
CA ILE A 29 2.82 -7.66 -12.59
C ILE A 29 2.93 -9.14 -12.22
N PRO A 30 1.80 -9.87 -12.11
CA PRO A 30 1.82 -11.29 -11.84
C PRO A 30 2.22 -12.09 -13.09
N TYR A 31 2.57 -13.35 -12.90
CA TYR A 31 2.65 -14.31 -14.00
C TYR A 31 1.25 -14.67 -14.50
N GLU A 32 1.17 -15.10 -15.77
CA GLU A 32 -0.11 -15.43 -16.43
C GLU A 32 -0.94 -16.43 -15.63
N HIS A 33 -0.32 -17.52 -15.16
CA HIS A 33 -1.02 -18.56 -14.39
C HIS A 33 -1.66 -18.03 -13.09
N ALA A 34 -1.03 -17.06 -12.42
CA ALA A 34 -1.56 -16.46 -11.20
C ALA A 34 -2.74 -15.53 -11.51
N TRP A 35 -2.71 -14.87 -12.66
CA TRP A 35 -3.81 -14.02 -13.13
C TRP A 35 -5.01 -14.85 -13.62
N GLU A 36 -4.75 -15.89 -14.42
CA GLU A 36 -5.77 -16.76 -15.01
C GLU A 36 -6.55 -17.57 -13.97
N ALA A 37 -5.91 -17.92 -12.84
CA ALA A 37 -6.56 -18.56 -11.70
C ALA A 37 -7.76 -17.77 -11.16
N HIS A 38 -7.82 -16.46 -11.45
CA HIS A 38 -8.87 -15.53 -11.04
C HIS A 38 -9.58 -14.88 -12.24
N SER A 39 -9.55 -15.53 -13.40
CA SER A 39 -10.10 -14.99 -14.65
C SER A 39 -11.62 -14.83 -14.64
N SER A 40 -12.34 -15.65 -13.86
CA SER A 40 -13.79 -15.58 -13.67
C SER A 40 -14.25 -14.46 -12.72
N LEU A 41 -13.31 -13.85 -11.97
CA LEU A 41 -13.61 -12.80 -11.01
C LEU A 41 -13.73 -11.43 -11.71
N SER A 42 -14.49 -10.53 -11.09
CA SER A 42 -14.43 -9.10 -11.41
C SER A 42 -13.02 -8.56 -11.19
N ASP A 43 -12.67 -7.42 -11.79
CA ASP A 43 -11.34 -6.84 -11.58
C ASP A 43 -11.07 -6.51 -10.10
N ALA A 44 -12.08 -6.00 -9.37
CA ALA A 44 -11.95 -5.72 -7.94
C ALA A 44 -11.72 -6.99 -7.11
N ASP A 45 -12.50 -8.04 -7.36
CA ASP A 45 -12.35 -9.33 -6.67
C ASP A 45 -11.02 -10.02 -6.99
N ARG A 46 -10.55 -9.88 -8.24
CA ARG A 46 -9.23 -10.37 -8.65
C ARG A 46 -8.12 -9.65 -7.91
N GLN A 47 -8.18 -8.32 -7.78
CA GLN A 47 -7.21 -7.56 -6.99
C GLN A 47 -7.20 -8.05 -5.54
N ALA A 48 -8.39 -8.20 -4.92
CA ALA A 48 -8.51 -8.67 -3.54
C ALA A 48 -7.93 -10.08 -3.35
N ALA A 49 -8.23 -11.01 -4.28
CA ALA A 49 -7.73 -12.37 -4.23
C ALA A 49 -6.19 -12.44 -4.37
N LEU A 50 -5.61 -11.67 -5.30
CA LEU A 50 -4.16 -11.58 -5.46
C LEU A 50 -3.49 -10.96 -4.23
N LYS A 51 -4.06 -9.89 -3.64
CA LYS A 51 -3.58 -9.29 -2.39
C LYS A 51 -3.58 -10.31 -1.25
N MET A 52 -4.64 -11.09 -1.12
CA MET A 52 -4.75 -12.14 -0.11
C MET A 52 -3.69 -13.24 -0.30
N GLN A 53 -3.40 -13.63 -1.55
CA GLN A 53 -2.39 -14.65 -1.85
C GLN A 53 -0.97 -14.21 -1.49
N ILE A 54 -0.65 -12.92 -1.68
CA ILE A 54 0.70 -12.40 -1.39
C ILE A 54 0.86 -11.86 0.03
N GLU A 55 -0.18 -11.90 0.86
CA GLU A 55 -0.17 -11.37 2.22
C GLU A 55 1.00 -11.90 3.08
N PRO A 56 1.31 -13.22 3.08
CA PRO A 56 2.44 -13.74 3.85
C PRO A 56 3.77 -13.15 3.38
N LEU A 57 3.97 -13.08 2.06
CA LEU A 57 5.16 -12.47 1.46
C LEU A 57 5.27 -10.98 1.81
N LEU A 58 4.16 -10.25 1.75
CA LEU A 58 4.11 -8.84 2.09
C LEU A 58 4.53 -8.60 3.54
N ARG A 59 4.06 -9.45 4.46
CA ARG A 59 4.45 -9.41 5.88
C ARG A 59 5.94 -9.63 6.06
N GLU A 60 6.51 -10.63 5.40
CA GLU A 60 7.95 -10.92 5.43
C GLU A 60 8.79 -9.76 4.89
N VAL A 61 8.39 -9.19 3.76
CA VAL A 61 9.07 -8.04 3.14
C VAL A 61 8.99 -6.80 4.03
N ASN A 62 7.83 -6.51 4.60
CA ASN A 62 7.63 -5.36 5.48
C ASN A 62 8.38 -5.47 6.81
N ALA A 63 8.57 -6.68 7.33
CA ALA A 63 9.37 -6.92 8.54
C ALA A 63 10.84 -6.49 8.36
N GLN A 64 11.34 -6.51 7.12
CA GLN A 64 12.71 -6.11 6.76
C GLN A 64 12.82 -4.64 6.36
N CYS A 65 11.70 -3.91 6.29
CA CYS A 65 11.66 -2.52 5.82
C CYS A 65 11.38 -1.54 6.98
N PRO A 66 12.03 -0.37 7.00
CA PRO A 66 11.66 0.74 7.89
C PRO A 66 10.17 1.05 7.81
N SER A 67 9.57 1.47 8.93
CA SER A 67 8.12 1.73 9.06
C SER A 67 7.55 2.59 7.93
N HIS A 68 8.21 3.70 7.60
CA HIS A 68 7.83 4.65 6.55
C HIS A 68 7.91 4.10 5.11
N SER A 69 8.53 2.94 4.91
CA SER A 69 8.71 2.30 3.59
C SER A 69 7.94 1.00 3.44
N ARG A 70 7.16 0.60 4.44
CA ARG A 70 6.33 -0.61 4.40
C ARG A 70 5.19 -0.42 3.39
N LEU A 71 4.87 -1.50 2.68
CA LEU A 71 3.76 -1.54 1.73
C LEU A 71 2.49 -2.01 2.43
N VAL A 72 1.43 -1.22 2.35
CA VAL A 72 0.09 -1.63 2.80
C VAL A 72 -0.70 -2.23 1.63
N PRO A 73 -1.56 -3.25 1.83
CA PRO A 73 -2.33 -3.88 0.75
C PRO A 73 -3.14 -2.90 -0.10
N GLU A 74 -3.64 -1.83 0.51
CA GLU A 74 -4.39 -0.75 -0.12
C GLU A 74 -3.55 -0.02 -1.19
N MET A 75 -2.24 0.12 -0.96
CA MET A 75 -1.27 0.76 -1.85
C MET A 75 -0.58 -0.22 -2.81
N ILE A 76 -1.18 -1.40 -3.02
CA ILE A 76 -0.75 -2.38 -4.02
C ILE A 76 -1.78 -2.44 -5.14
N HIS A 77 -1.29 -2.39 -6.38
CA HIS A 77 -2.11 -2.60 -7.57
C HIS A 77 -1.48 -3.64 -8.50
N PHE A 78 -2.25 -4.66 -8.88
CA PHE A 78 -1.82 -5.66 -9.85
C PHE A 78 -2.17 -5.21 -11.26
N LEU A 79 -1.16 -5.10 -12.12
CA LEU A 79 -1.31 -4.80 -13.53
C LEU A 79 -1.61 -6.08 -14.32
N ASN A 80 -2.16 -5.92 -15.53
CA ASN A 80 -2.34 -7.03 -16.46
C ASN A 80 -0.98 -7.71 -16.76
N PRO A 81 -0.91 -9.05 -16.88
CA PRO A 81 0.32 -9.78 -17.23
C PRO A 81 1.01 -9.31 -18.52
N THR A 82 0.27 -8.71 -19.46
CA THR A 82 0.81 -8.13 -20.70
C THR A 82 1.56 -6.80 -20.49
N ALA A 83 1.37 -6.12 -19.36
CA ALA A 83 2.10 -4.88 -19.03
C ALA A 83 3.61 -5.14 -18.98
N ARG A 84 4.43 -4.11 -19.23
CA ARG A 84 5.89 -4.18 -19.14
C ARG A 84 6.44 -2.92 -18.52
N PHE A 85 7.34 -3.06 -17.55
CA PHE A 85 8.10 -1.92 -17.04
C PHE A 85 9.24 -1.57 -18.00
N PRO A 86 9.54 -0.27 -18.22
CA PRO A 86 10.76 0.13 -18.91
C PRO A 86 11.98 -0.36 -18.13
N VAL A 87 12.84 -1.16 -18.77
CA VAL A 87 14.08 -1.68 -18.16
C VAL A 87 15.32 -1.10 -18.85
N ALA A 88 16.43 -1.06 -18.13
CA ALA A 88 17.75 -0.80 -18.71
C ALA A 88 18.31 -2.08 -19.35
N ASP A 89 19.42 -1.95 -20.09
CA ASP A 89 20.09 -3.09 -20.73
C ASP A 89 20.50 -4.20 -19.74
N LYS A 90 20.63 -3.86 -18.46
CA LYS A 90 20.94 -4.77 -17.35
C LYS A 90 19.69 -5.34 -16.64
N GLY A 91 18.50 -5.15 -17.20
CA GLY A 91 17.23 -5.69 -16.68
C GLY A 91 16.64 -4.96 -15.46
N SER A 92 17.27 -3.90 -14.95
CA SER A 92 16.73 -3.08 -13.86
C SER A 92 15.63 -2.14 -14.36
N VAL A 93 14.53 -2.01 -13.62
CA VAL A 93 13.44 -1.08 -13.93
C VAL A 93 13.93 0.37 -13.89
N LYS A 94 13.68 1.12 -14.95
CA LYS A 94 13.94 2.56 -15.04
C LYS A 94 12.77 3.29 -14.39
N ARG A 95 12.89 3.57 -13.08
CA ARG A 95 11.81 4.13 -12.25
C ARG A 95 11.20 5.41 -12.79
N ALA A 96 11.98 6.41 -13.18
CA ALA A 96 11.41 7.66 -13.69
C ALA A 96 10.53 7.43 -14.95
N PRO A 97 11.01 6.75 -16.00
CA PRO A 97 10.16 6.35 -17.12
C PRO A 97 8.97 5.47 -16.73
N ALA A 98 9.14 4.54 -15.79
CA ALA A 98 8.05 3.67 -15.34
C ALA A 98 6.96 4.45 -14.61
N ASN A 99 7.34 5.36 -13.69
CA ASN A 99 6.41 6.24 -12.99
C ASN A 99 5.66 7.15 -13.97
N SER A 100 6.32 7.66 -15.01
CA SER A 100 5.64 8.42 -16.06
C SER A 100 4.68 7.57 -16.88
N LEU A 101 5.07 6.33 -17.22
CA LEU A 101 4.23 5.40 -18.00
C LEU A 101 2.95 5.01 -17.24
N PHE A 102 3.06 4.79 -15.93
CA PHE A 102 1.95 4.38 -15.06
C PHE A 102 1.45 5.50 -14.15
N ALA A 103 1.62 6.77 -14.57
CA ALA A 103 1.28 7.92 -13.74
C ALA A 103 -0.22 7.95 -13.39
N ARG A 104 -1.07 7.44 -14.29
CA ARG A 104 -2.52 7.38 -14.07
C ARG A 104 -2.87 6.40 -12.96
N GLU A 105 -2.32 5.19 -13.00
CA GLU A 105 -2.55 4.12 -12.03
C GLU A 105 -2.03 4.54 -10.66
N ILE A 106 -0.82 5.11 -10.60
CA ILE A 106 -0.22 5.63 -9.38
C ILE A 106 -1.10 6.73 -8.76
N ALA A 107 -1.50 7.72 -9.56
CA ALA A 107 -2.33 8.80 -9.08
C ALA A 107 -3.72 8.32 -8.63
N GLN A 108 -4.28 7.31 -9.31
CA GLN A 108 -5.54 6.69 -8.88
C GLN A 108 -5.39 5.98 -7.55
N LEU A 109 -4.29 5.25 -7.34
CA LEU A 109 -4.06 4.53 -6.09
C LEU A 109 -3.93 5.46 -4.90
N TYR A 110 -3.22 6.59 -5.03
CA TYR A 110 -3.17 7.61 -3.99
C TYR A 110 -4.55 8.24 -3.73
N ARG A 111 -5.32 8.56 -4.77
CA ARG A 111 -6.69 9.08 -4.60
C ARG A 111 -7.58 8.09 -3.84
N ASP A 112 -7.52 6.81 -4.20
CA ASP A 112 -8.36 5.78 -3.58
C ASP A 112 -7.93 5.52 -2.13
N PHE A 113 -6.64 5.62 -1.85
CA PHE A 113 -6.10 5.55 -0.48
C PHE A 113 -6.56 6.74 0.37
N ASP A 114 -6.45 7.97 -0.14
CA ASP A 114 -6.88 9.18 0.56
C ASP A 114 -8.40 9.21 0.82
N LEU A 115 -9.19 8.69 -0.12
CA LEU A 115 -10.65 8.57 0.03
C LEU A 115 -11.07 7.34 0.84
N GLY A 116 -10.15 6.44 1.19
CA GLY A 116 -10.46 5.17 1.86
C GLY A 116 -11.32 4.22 1.02
N THR A 117 -11.35 4.37 -0.31
CA THR A 117 -12.09 3.48 -1.23
C THR A 117 -11.32 2.19 -1.51
N SER A 118 -10.01 2.18 -1.28
CA SER A 118 -9.15 0.99 -1.38
C SER A 118 -9.31 0.01 -0.20
N THR A 119 -9.90 0.46 0.91
CA THR A 119 -10.13 -0.35 2.12
C THR A 119 -11.47 -1.08 2.01
N PRO A 120 -11.53 -2.41 2.23
CA PRO A 120 -12.79 -3.14 2.25
C PRO A 120 -13.76 -2.60 3.31
N GLU A 121 -15.06 -2.55 3.01
CA GLU A 121 -16.09 -2.03 3.95
C GLU A 121 -16.08 -2.75 5.30
N LYS A 122 -15.81 -4.05 5.32
CA LYS A 122 -15.69 -4.86 6.55
C LYS A 122 -14.56 -4.41 7.48
N ASP A 123 -13.56 -3.72 6.93
CA ASP A 123 -12.38 -3.25 7.65
C ASP A 123 -12.53 -1.76 8.05
N LYS A 124 -13.63 -1.10 7.66
CA LYS A 124 -13.96 0.27 8.05
C LYS A 124 -14.69 0.28 9.40
N ALA A 125 -14.28 1.18 10.28
CA ALA A 125 -14.99 1.41 11.53
C ALA A 125 -16.21 2.32 11.32
N LEU A 126 -17.39 1.88 11.78
CA LEU A 126 -18.56 2.75 11.87
C LEU A 126 -18.40 3.69 13.07
N ILE A 127 -18.42 4.99 12.79
CA ILE A 127 -18.33 6.04 13.81
C ILE A 127 -19.70 6.67 13.98
N GLU A 128 -20.33 6.41 15.13
CA GLU A 128 -21.69 6.87 15.43
C GLU A 128 -21.69 8.11 16.33
N SER A 129 -20.56 8.44 16.95
CA SER A 129 -20.46 9.57 17.87
C SER A 129 -19.06 10.17 17.94
N ARG A 130 -19.00 11.46 18.31
CA ARG A 130 -17.73 12.18 18.54
C ARG A 130 -16.85 11.53 19.61
N PRO A 131 -17.37 11.09 20.78
CA PRO A 131 -16.54 10.43 21.80
C PRO A 131 -15.89 9.15 21.28
N GLN A 132 -16.62 8.33 20.50
CA GLN A 132 -16.08 7.11 19.89
C GLN A 132 -14.92 7.43 18.94
N LEU A 133 -15.07 8.47 18.11
CA LEU A 133 -14.00 8.93 17.22
C LEU A 133 -12.77 9.39 18.00
N GLN A 134 -12.97 10.16 19.09
CA GLN A 134 -11.87 10.65 19.92
C GLN A 134 -11.09 9.49 20.56
N THR A 135 -11.78 8.51 21.13
CA THR A 135 -11.13 7.32 21.71
C THR A 135 -10.35 6.53 20.66
N LEU A 136 -10.90 6.38 19.45
CA LEU A 136 -10.22 5.68 18.36
C LEU A 136 -8.97 6.42 17.90
N LEU A 137 -9.08 7.73 17.65
CA LEU A 137 -7.93 8.55 17.24
C LEU A 137 -6.86 8.57 18.32
N GLN A 138 -7.24 8.70 19.59
CA GLN A 138 -6.30 8.63 20.70
C GLN A 138 -5.56 7.29 20.69
N SER A 139 -6.28 6.16 20.62
CA SER A 139 -5.66 4.83 20.58
C SER A 139 -4.69 4.65 19.41
N ILE A 140 -5.04 5.15 18.22
CA ILE A 140 -4.19 5.07 17.04
C ILE A 140 -2.93 5.90 17.26
N LEU A 141 -3.08 7.17 17.66
CA LEU A 141 -1.94 8.05 17.87
C LEU A 141 -1.02 7.49 18.95
N GLU A 142 -1.53 7.15 20.13
CA GLU A 142 -0.74 6.58 21.24
C GLU A 142 0.08 5.36 20.79
N HIS A 143 -0.47 4.52 19.91
CA HIS A 143 0.23 3.37 19.33
C HIS A 143 1.40 3.78 18.41
N PHE A 144 1.25 4.84 17.62
CA PHE A 144 2.25 5.25 16.62
C PHE A 144 3.31 6.22 17.15
N ILE A 145 2.93 7.12 18.06
CA ILE A 145 3.84 8.14 18.62
C ILE A 145 4.45 7.74 19.98
N ASP A 146 4.09 6.57 20.51
CA ASP A 146 4.54 6.04 21.81
C ASP A 146 4.43 7.09 22.94
N LEU A 147 3.32 7.84 22.92
CA LEU A 147 3.06 8.95 23.83
C LEU A 147 1.63 8.86 24.33
N THR A 148 1.43 8.97 25.65
CA THR A 148 0.08 9.04 26.25
C THR A 148 -0.56 10.40 26.00
N LEU A 149 -1.76 10.40 25.42
CA LEU A 149 -2.52 11.59 25.04
C LEU A 149 -3.70 11.88 26.00
N ASP A 150 -3.77 11.17 27.13
CA ASP A 150 -4.80 11.42 28.14
C ASP A 150 -4.81 12.90 28.60
N GLY A 151 -5.98 13.52 28.54
CA GLY A 151 -6.18 14.95 28.82
C GLY A 151 -5.60 15.94 27.80
N LYS A 152 -5.02 15.49 26.68
CA LYS A 152 -4.37 16.35 25.65
C LYS A 152 -5.22 16.58 24.41
N GLN A 153 -6.54 16.55 24.55
CA GLN A 153 -7.50 16.58 23.43
C GLN A 153 -7.42 17.86 22.58
N ASP A 154 -6.96 18.97 23.17
CA ASP A 154 -6.84 20.28 22.52
C ASP A 154 -5.37 20.70 22.27
N THR A 155 -4.41 19.77 22.40
CA THR A 155 -2.98 20.05 22.24
C THR A 155 -2.50 19.66 20.86
N ASP A 156 -1.66 20.50 20.24
CA ASP A 156 -1.08 20.21 18.93
C ASP A 156 0.02 19.14 19.02
N LEU A 157 0.07 18.22 18.05
CA LEU A 157 1.03 17.12 18.02
C LEU A 157 2.48 17.62 17.90
N THR A 158 2.71 18.74 17.20
CA THR A 158 4.05 19.31 17.07
C THR A 158 4.61 19.79 18.42
N SER A 159 3.73 20.30 19.29
CA SER A 159 4.10 20.71 20.66
C SER A 159 4.44 19.51 21.55
N LEU A 160 4.04 18.30 21.13
CA LEU A 160 4.34 17.03 21.79
C LEU A 160 5.57 16.34 21.22
N GLY A 161 6.32 17.01 20.32
CA GLY A 161 7.56 16.48 19.74
C GLY A 161 7.34 15.53 18.57
N VAL A 162 6.14 15.51 17.98
CA VAL A 162 5.88 14.81 16.72
C VAL A 162 6.34 15.70 15.57
N ASP A 163 7.37 15.26 14.84
CA ASP A 163 7.89 15.96 13.67
C ASP A 163 6.91 15.91 12.49
N SER A 164 7.00 16.90 11.59
CA SER A 164 6.17 17.05 10.38
C SER A 164 6.60 16.19 9.20
#